data_AF-A0A3M0AH58-F1
#
_entry.id   AF-A0A3M0AH58-F1
#
_cell.length_a   1.000
_cell.length_b   1.000
_cell.length_c   1.000
_cell.angle_alpha   90.00
_cell.angle_beta   90.00
_cell.angle_gamma   90.00
#
_symmetry.space_group_name_H-M   'P 1'
#
loop_
_entity.id
_entity.type
_entity.pdbx_description
1 polymer ?
#
loop_
_entity_poly.entity_id
_entity_poly.type
_entity_poly.pdbx_seq_one_letter_code
_entity_poly.pdbx_strand_id
1 'polypeptide(L)'
;MKSKKIFLGLGAAAVALLPLATISCTKEDMEYKKLQKRAKKLLGSNKLDKASKKNLEDLLAKDRENFKKASKEEKQAINKALDTMITALEKLVEAFKER
;
A
#
# COMPACT_ATOMS: atom_id res chain seq x y z
N MET A 1 -11.44 52.00 -33.84
CA MET A 1 -11.83 50.84 -33.03
C MET A 1 -10.58 50.00 -32.74
N LYS A 2 -10.11 49.91 -31.49
CA LYS A 2 -8.96 49.08 -31.10
C LYS A 2 -9.48 47.78 -30.49
N SER A 3 -9.37 46.68 -31.22
CA SER A 3 -9.79 45.35 -30.75
C SER A 3 -8.75 44.74 -29.83
N LYS A 4 -9.15 44.50 -28.57
CA LYS A 4 -8.47 43.62 -27.61
C LYS A 4 -8.40 42.21 -28.20
N LYS A 5 -7.21 41.61 -28.27
CA LYS A 5 -7.07 40.16 -28.43
C LYS A 5 -6.68 39.55 -27.10
N ILE A 6 -7.51 38.60 -26.72
CA ILE A 6 -7.62 37.93 -25.44
C ILE A 6 -6.47 36.93 -25.32
N PHE A 7 -5.74 37.00 -24.22
CA PHE A 7 -4.80 35.97 -23.78
C PHE A 7 -5.63 34.74 -23.38
N LEU A 8 -5.85 33.79 -24.30
CA LEU A 8 -6.58 32.57 -24.01
C LEU A 8 -5.61 31.53 -23.44
N GLY A 9 -5.90 31.12 -22.21
CA GLY A 9 -4.98 30.46 -21.30
C GLY A 9 -4.46 29.10 -21.74
N LEU A 10 -3.14 28.94 -21.62
CA LEU A 10 -2.41 27.68 -21.62
C LEU A 10 -2.46 27.01 -20.22
N GLY A 11 -3.61 27.05 -19.54
CA GLY A 11 -3.70 26.72 -18.11
C GLY A 11 -4.63 25.56 -17.73
N ALA A 12 -5.53 25.11 -18.61
CA ALA A 12 -6.61 24.21 -18.20
C ALA A 12 -6.34 22.71 -18.44
N ALA A 13 -5.44 22.35 -19.37
CA ALA A 13 -5.21 20.94 -19.71
C ALA A 13 -4.22 20.22 -18.78
N ALA A 14 -3.31 20.95 -18.12
CA ALA A 14 -2.31 20.34 -17.24
C ALA A 14 -2.85 19.99 -15.84
N VAL A 15 -3.95 20.61 -15.40
CA VAL A 15 -4.46 20.47 -14.03
C VAL A 15 -5.35 19.22 -13.85
N ALA A 16 -5.88 18.64 -14.92
CA ALA A 16 -6.78 17.48 -14.84
C ALA A 16 -6.05 16.13 -14.62
N LEU A 17 -4.76 16.02 -14.94
CA LEU A 17 -3.99 14.77 -14.82
C LEU A 17 -3.22 14.64 -13.50
N LEU A 18 -2.94 15.77 -12.83
CA LEU A 18 -2.30 15.81 -11.51
C LEU A 18 -3.08 15.11 -10.38
N PRO A 19 -4.42 15.21 -10.26
CA PRO A 19 -5.15 14.60 -9.15
C PRO A 19 -5.17 13.07 -9.22
N LEU A 20 -5.20 12.45 -10.41
CA LEU A 20 -5.26 10.98 -10.52
C LEU A 20 -3.95 10.30 -10.09
N ALA A 21 -2.80 10.90 -10.38
CA ALA A 21 -1.51 10.36 -9.96
C ALA A 21 -1.27 10.55 -8.45
N THR A 22 -1.63 11.71 -7.90
CA THR A 22 -1.48 12.01 -6.47
C THR A 22 -2.50 11.27 -5.60
N ILE A 23 -3.77 11.20 -5.99
CA ILE A 23 -4.80 10.46 -5.24
C ILE A 23 -4.47 8.98 -5.16
N SER A 24 -4.00 8.36 -6.26
CA SER A 24 -3.65 6.94 -6.21
C SER A 24 -2.52 6.69 -5.24
N CYS A 25 -1.43 7.49 -5.29
CA CYS A 25 -0.30 7.36 -4.38
C CYS A 25 -0.77 7.34 -2.90
N THR A 26 -1.73 8.21 -2.56
CA THR A 26 -2.33 8.21 -1.21
C THR A 26 -3.18 6.98 -0.89
N LYS A 27 -3.86 6.39 -1.88
CA LYS A 27 -4.64 5.15 -1.70
C LYS A 27 -3.73 3.96 -1.45
N GLU A 28 -2.66 3.80 -2.23
CA GLU A 28 -1.71 2.72 -2.02
C GLU A 28 -1.02 2.84 -0.67
N ASP A 29 -0.61 4.05 -0.26
CA ASP A 29 -0.02 4.31 1.06
C ASP A 29 -1.01 4.01 2.21
N MET A 30 -2.29 4.33 2.05
CA MET A 30 -3.33 4.02 3.04
C MET A 30 -3.60 2.52 3.16
N GLU A 31 -3.65 1.82 2.02
CA GLU A 31 -3.83 0.38 1.97
C GLU A 31 -2.64 -0.35 2.61
N TYR A 32 -1.42 0.06 2.28
CA TYR A 32 -0.20 -0.43 2.91
C TYR A 32 -0.24 -0.29 4.44
N LYS A 33 -0.68 0.87 4.95
CA LYS A 33 -0.87 1.09 6.40
C LYS A 33 -1.91 0.17 7.02
N LYS A 34 -3.01 -0.15 6.32
CA LYS A 34 -4.02 -1.11 6.80
C LYS A 34 -3.44 -2.52 6.89
N LEU A 35 -2.70 -2.94 5.87
CA LEU A 35 -2.01 -4.23 5.85
C LEU A 35 -0.97 -4.33 6.97
N GLN A 36 -0.16 -3.30 7.21
CA GLN A 36 0.75 -3.27 8.34
C GLN A 36 0.03 -3.43 9.69
N LYS A 37 -1.14 -2.81 9.88
CA LYS A 37 -1.94 -2.98 11.11
C LYS A 37 -2.42 -4.41 11.28
N ARG A 38 -2.89 -5.07 10.21
CA ARG A 38 -3.29 -6.49 10.23
C ARG A 38 -2.11 -7.39 10.59
N ALA A 39 -0.97 -7.19 9.95
CA ALA A 39 0.24 -7.96 10.23
C ALA A 39 0.74 -7.77 11.68
N LYS A 40 0.70 -6.55 12.22
CA LYS A 40 1.00 -6.30 13.65
C LYS A 40 0.04 -7.00 14.60
N LYS A 41 -1.25 -7.06 14.25
CA LYS A 41 -2.24 -7.81 15.04
C LYS A 41 -1.92 -9.30 15.06
N LEU A 42 -1.46 -9.85 13.94
CA LEU A 42 -0.95 -11.22 13.86
C LEU A 42 0.30 -11.42 14.73
N LEU A 43 1.30 -10.53 14.64
CA LEU A 43 2.51 -10.60 15.48
C LEU A 43 2.21 -10.56 16.99
N GLY A 44 1.23 -9.75 17.40
CA GLY A 44 0.74 -9.68 18.78
C GLY A 44 -0.07 -10.90 19.22
N SER A 45 -0.47 -11.77 18.31
CA SER A 45 -1.20 -13.00 18.62
C SER A 45 -0.23 -14.04 19.17
N ASN A 46 -0.59 -14.72 20.26
CA ASN A 46 0.18 -15.87 20.79
C ASN A 46 0.07 -17.13 19.92
N LYS A 47 -0.64 -17.05 18.79
CA LYS A 47 -0.91 -18.17 17.88
C LYS A 47 0.17 -18.38 16.80
N LEU A 48 1.06 -17.41 16.63
CA LEU A 48 2.22 -17.56 15.75
C LEU A 48 3.42 -17.99 16.59
N ASP A 49 4.14 -19.00 16.12
CA ASP A 49 5.41 -19.40 16.71
C ASP A 49 6.48 -18.33 16.51
N LYS A 50 7.57 -18.43 17.27
CA LYS A 50 8.64 -17.44 17.28
C LYS A 50 9.33 -17.29 15.91
N ALA A 51 9.44 -18.37 15.13
CA ALA A 51 10.05 -18.32 13.81
C ALA A 51 9.13 -17.61 12.81
N SER A 52 7.83 -17.94 12.80
CA SER A 52 6.86 -17.26 11.94
C SER A 52 6.73 -15.76 12.28
N LYS A 53 6.78 -15.39 13.57
CA LYS A 53 6.80 -13.97 13.96
C LYS A 53 8.02 -13.23 13.43
N LYS A 54 9.22 -13.81 13.60
CA LYS A 54 10.46 -13.21 13.11
C LYS A 54 10.45 -13.06 11.58
N ASN A 55 10.00 -14.08 10.85
CA ASN A 55 9.88 -14.02 9.40
C ASN A 55 8.91 -12.92 8.94
N LEU A 56 7.77 -12.76 9.62
CA LEU A 56 6.80 -11.72 9.31
C LEU A 56 7.35 -10.31 9.62
N GLU A 57 8.11 -10.14 10.70
CA GLU A 57 8.79 -8.87 11.01
C GLU A 57 9.84 -8.50 9.96
N ASP A 58 10.70 -9.46 9.59
CA ASP A 58 11.74 -9.27 8.56
C ASP A 58 11.13 -8.93 7.20
N LEU A 59 10.04 -9.59 6.83
CA LEU A 59 9.31 -9.33 5.58
C LEU A 59 8.67 -7.93 5.59
N LEU A 60 8.00 -7.53 6.68
CA LEU A 60 7.44 -6.19 6.80
C LEU A 60 8.50 -5.09 6.74
N ALA A 61 9.69 -5.35 7.31
CA ALA A 61 10.81 -4.42 7.25
C ALA A 61 11.31 -4.22 5.82
N LYS A 62 11.56 -5.33 5.09
CA LYS A 62 11.96 -5.31 3.68
C LYS A 62 10.90 -4.65 2.79
N ASP A 63 9.64 -5.04 2.96
CA ASP A 63 8.53 -4.47 2.19
C ASP A 63 8.40 -2.97 2.44
N ARG A 64 8.69 -2.48 3.65
CA ARG A 64 8.65 -1.05 3.95
C ARG A 64 9.73 -0.26 3.22
N GLU A 65 10.93 -0.83 3.10
CA GLU A 65 12.02 -0.19 2.35
C GLU A 65 11.72 -0.18 0.85
N ASN A 66 11.22 -1.31 0.32
CA ASN A 66 10.81 -1.43 -1.08
C ASN A 66 9.67 -0.47 -1.40
N PHE A 67 8.64 -0.41 -0.56
CA PHE A 67 7.47 0.45 -0.76
C PHE A 67 7.80 1.94 -0.77
N LYS A 68 8.83 2.38 -0.03
CA LYS A 68 9.28 3.79 -0.05
C LYS A 68 9.95 4.19 -1.37
N LYS A 69 10.64 3.25 -2.02
CA LYS A 69 11.37 3.48 -3.27
C LYS A 69 10.54 3.12 -4.51
N ALA A 70 9.44 2.38 -4.30
CA ALA A 70 8.58 1.86 -5.33
C ALA A 70 7.79 2.95 -6.08
N SER A 71 7.68 2.77 -7.39
CA SER A 71 6.72 3.44 -8.26
C SER A 71 5.28 3.09 -7.85
N LYS A 72 4.31 3.78 -8.46
CA LYS A 72 2.90 3.55 -8.19
C LYS A 72 2.45 2.11 -8.51
N GLU A 73 2.84 1.56 -9.67
CA GLU A 73 2.47 0.17 -10.01
C GLU A 73 3.14 -0.82 -9.06
N GLU A 74 4.39 -0.56 -8.68
CA GLU A 74 5.14 -1.40 -7.74
C GLU A 74 4.49 -1.38 -6.34
N LYS A 75 4.02 -0.22 -5.88
CA LYS A 75 3.26 -0.11 -4.61
C LYS A 75 1.98 -0.95 -4.63
N GLN A 76 1.26 -0.97 -5.76
CA GLN A 76 0.07 -1.82 -5.90
C GLN A 76 0.42 -3.30 -5.87
N ALA A 77 1.50 -3.71 -6.54
CA ALA A 77 1.99 -5.09 -6.51
C ALA A 77 2.41 -5.50 -5.09
N ILE A 78 3.14 -4.63 -4.38
CA ILE A 78 3.54 -4.85 -2.98
C ILE A 78 2.31 -4.98 -2.08
N ASN A 79 1.32 -4.10 -2.19
CA ASN A 79 0.08 -4.20 -1.41
C ASN A 79 -0.62 -5.55 -1.65
N LYS A 80 -0.74 -5.97 -2.91
CA LYS A 80 -1.39 -7.24 -3.26
C LYS A 80 -0.63 -8.45 -2.72
N ALA A 81 0.70 -8.44 -2.83
CA ALA A 81 1.54 -9.50 -2.27
C ALA A 81 1.41 -9.57 -0.75
N LEU A 82 1.47 -8.42 -0.08
CA LEU A 82 1.36 -8.32 1.36
C LEU A 82 -0.03 -8.75 1.87
N ASP A 83 -1.11 -8.37 1.18
CA ASP A 83 -2.47 -8.82 1.51
C ASP A 83 -2.65 -10.32 1.35
N THR A 84 -2.12 -10.90 0.26
CA THR A 84 -2.17 -12.34 0.01
C THR A 84 -1.44 -13.11 1.12
N MET A 85 -0.25 -12.64 1.51
CA MET A 85 0.55 -13.25 2.57
C MET A 85 -0.13 -13.15 3.94
N ILE A 86 -0.64 -11.97 4.30
CA ILE A 86 -1.34 -11.76 5.58
C ILE A 86 -2.58 -12.66 5.65
N THR A 87 -3.35 -12.74 4.56
CA THR A 87 -4.55 -13.58 4.50
C THR A 87 -4.22 -15.07 4.60
N ALA A 88 -3.11 -15.51 3.98
CA ALA A 88 -2.63 -16.88 4.12
C ALA A 88 -2.24 -17.20 5.57
N LEU A 89 -1.56 -16.27 6.25
CA LEU A 89 -1.21 -16.40 7.67
C LEU A 89 -2.43 -16.41 8.58
N GLU A 90 -3.43 -15.56 8.31
CA GLU A 90 -4.71 -15.58 9.04
C GLU A 90 -5.39 -16.94 8.92
N LYS A 91 -5.48 -17.50 7.71
CA LYS A 91 -6.04 -18.84 7.46
C LYS A 91 -5.26 -19.95 8.14
N LEU A 92 -3.92 -19.89 8.12
CA LEU A 92 -3.10 -20.88 8.83
C LEU A 92 -3.35 -20.80 10.34
N VAL A 93 -3.36 -19.60 10.92
CA VAL A 93 -3.65 -19.39 12.34
C VAL A 93 -5.06 -19.88 12.71
N GLU A 94 -6.04 -19.76 11.81
CA GLU A 94 -7.38 -20.33 12.00
C GLU A 94 -7.39 -21.85 11.90
N ALA A 95 -6.72 -22.44 10.91
CA ALA A 95 -6.61 -23.91 10.78
C ALA A 95 -5.93 -24.56 11.99
N PHE A 96 -4.99 -23.88 12.65
CA PHE A 96 -4.38 -24.33 13.89
C PHE A 96 -5.26 -24.15 15.13
N LYS A 97 -6.36 -23.38 15.08
CA LYS A 97 -7.34 -23.29 16.19
C LYS A 97 -8.31 -24.48 16.25
N GLU A 98 -8.53 -25.16 15.14
CA GLU A 98 -9.50 -26.26 15.03
C GLU A 98 -8.90 -27.64 15.38
N ARG A 99 -7.62 -27.69 15.80
CA ARG A 99 -6.97 -28.86 16.41
C ARG A 99 -6.78 -28.67 17.90
#